data_AF-A0AAI8VGN1-F1
#
_entry.id   AF-A0AAI8VGN1-F1
#
_cell.length_a   1.000
_cell.length_b   1.000
_cell.length_c   1.000
_cell.angle_alpha   90.00
_cell.angle_beta   90.00
_cell.angle_gamma   90.00
#
_symmetry.space_group_name_H-M   'P 1'
#
loop_
_entity.id
_entity.type
_entity.pdbx_description
1 polymer ?
#
loop_
_entity_poly.entity_id
_entity_poly.type
_entity_poly.pdbx_seq_one_letter_code
_entity_poly.pdbx_strand_id
1 'polypeptide(L)'
;MPRLKVLISGGGITGNTLAFWLAELGHDVTVVEWFPSLRASGLQVDLRGHGIEVMRRMGLEAAVRSKSAPETGLQVVDKSGRRWAYFPATQPGGKGGLANPKADVGEKKAALAEIFRGAGWQTEEILKALQEDVGDFYCERLGIVKMESWPRGRLALLGDAAYCPSVKTGMGTTSGMVGAYILAGEIGRHCGRSDTEVAGGEGDITGGLANALKAYDDKFRPFMDQVQKGILEDEGGLDMMPSSAFGIALFNCIMGIASFFKVDVIAKFNMRENVKGWDLPDYEEMRRG
;
A
#
# COMPACT_ATOMS: atom_id res chain seq x y z
N MET A 1 0.79 5.02 -33.11
CA MET A 1 0.91 5.82 -31.86
C MET A 1 2.01 6.86 -32.01
N PRO A 2 1.74 8.16 -31.78
CA PRO A 2 2.78 9.16 -31.59
C PRO A 2 3.64 8.80 -30.37
N ARG A 3 4.97 8.83 -30.54
CA ARG A 3 5.93 8.50 -29.49
C ARG A 3 6.07 9.67 -28.52
N LEU A 4 5.54 9.51 -27.30
CA LEU A 4 5.73 10.48 -26.21
C LEU A 4 7.15 10.42 -25.67
N LYS A 5 7.66 11.57 -25.21
CA LYS A 5 8.85 11.66 -24.37
C LYS A 5 8.42 11.84 -22.93
N VAL A 6 8.68 10.86 -22.09
CA VAL A 6 8.19 10.79 -20.71
C VAL A 6 9.36 10.78 -19.73
N LEU A 7 9.34 11.71 -18.79
CA LEU A 7 10.25 11.74 -17.65
C LEU A 7 9.53 11.22 -16.41
N ILE A 8 10.08 10.17 -15.79
CA ILE A 8 9.59 9.60 -14.54
C ILE A 8 10.58 9.96 -13.43
N SER A 9 10.09 10.68 -12.41
CA SER A 9 10.87 11.02 -11.22
C SER A 9 10.57 10.00 -10.11
N GLY A 10 11.52 9.10 -9.87
CA GLY A 10 11.46 8.01 -8.89
C GLY A 10 11.57 6.63 -9.55
N GLY A 11 12.65 5.91 -9.26
CA GLY A 11 12.95 4.54 -9.72
C GLY A 11 12.49 3.45 -8.75
N GLY A 12 11.48 3.74 -7.93
CA GLY A 12 10.81 2.75 -7.07
C GLY A 12 9.85 1.84 -7.83
N ILE A 13 9.11 0.99 -7.12
CA ILE A 13 8.19 0.00 -7.72
C ILE A 13 7.17 0.67 -8.65
N THR A 14 6.54 1.76 -8.22
CA THR A 14 5.59 2.53 -9.03
C THR A 14 6.21 3.07 -10.31
N GLY A 15 7.37 3.72 -10.21
CA GLY A 15 8.05 4.31 -11.37
C GLY A 15 8.51 3.28 -12.38
N ASN A 16 9.08 2.17 -11.92
CA ASN A 16 9.49 1.06 -12.79
C ASN A 16 8.29 0.35 -13.43
N THR A 17 7.17 0.23 -12.71
CA THR A 17 5.92 -0.31 -13.28
C THR A 17 5.40 0.58 -14.41
N LEU A 18 5.40 1.91 -14.22
CA LEU A 18 5.00 2.85 -15.25
C LEU A 18 5.96 2.82 -16.45
N ALA A 19 7.27 2.78 -16.18
CA ALA A 19 8.30 2.71 -17.21
C ALA A 19 8.15 1.46 -18.08
N PHE A 20 7.90 0.31 -17.46
CA PHE A 20 7.62 -0.95 -18.16
C PHE A 20 6.46 -0.80 -19.15
N TRP A 21 5.29 -0.38 -18.67
CA TRP A 21 4.09 -0.28 -19.53
C TRP A 21 4.22 0.78 -20.63
N LEU A 22 4.83 1.92 -20.34
CA LEU A 22 5.07 2.95 -21.36
C LEU A 22 6.09 2.51 -22.41
N ALA A 23 7.09 1.70 -22.03
CA ALA A 23 8.04 1.11 -22.96
C ALA A 23 7.37 0.07 -23.88
N GLU A 24 6.49 -0.79 -23.33
CA GLU A 24 5.67 -1.73 -24.12
C GLU A 24 4.76 -1.00 -25.13
N LEU A 25 4.24 0.18 -24.77
CA LEU A 25 3.47 1.05 -25.66
C LEU A 25 4.34 1.81 -26.70
N GLY A 26 5.66 1.64 -26.69
CA GLY A 26 6.58 2.24 -27.66
C GLY A 26 6.95 3.70 -27.38
N HIS A 27 6.77 4.19 -26.15
CA HIS A 27 7.15 5.54 -25.76
C HIS A 27 8.64 5.68 -25.40
N ASP A 28 9.16 6.91 -25.45
CA ASP A 28 10.52 7.24 -25.03
C ASP A 28 10.54 7.59 -23.54
N VAL A 29 11.07 6.69 -22.69
CA VAL A 29 10.98 6.81 -21.23
C VAL A 29 12.35 7.06 -20.62
N THR A 30 12.45 8.10 -19.80
CA THR A 30 13.61 8.38 -18.95
C THR A 30 13.19 8.29 -17.49
N VAL A 31 13.83 7.42 -16.71
CA VAL A 31 13.63 7.32 -15.25
C VAL A 31 14.80 8.01 -14.56
N VAL A 32 14.51 8.93 -13.64
CA VAL A 32 15.49 9.59 -12.78
C VAL A 32 15.25 9.13 -11.35
N GLU A 33 16.31 8.71 -10.68
CA GLU A 33 16.30 8.30 -9.28
C GLU A 33 17.36 9.10 -8.53
N TRP A 34 17.08 9.44 -7.28
CA TRP A 34 18.01 10.19 -6.43
C TRP A 34 19.21 9.32 -6.03
N PHE A 35 18.97 8.04 -5.76
CA PHE A 35 20.04 7.10 -5.46
C PHE A 35 20.84 6.72 -6.72
N PRO A 36 22.19 6.67 -6.64
CA PRO A 36 23.06 6.40 -7.79
C PRO A 36 22.97 4.95 -8.31
N SER A 37 22.31 4.05 -7.57
CA SER A 37 22.13 2.64 -7.93
C SER A 37 20.80 2.11 -7.40
N LEU A 38 20.25 1.08 -8.06
CA LEU A 38 19.05 0.38 -7.57
C LEU A 38 19.31 -0.21 -6.18
N ARG A 39 18.42 0.12 -5.23
CA ARG A 39 18.50 -0.40 -3.87
C ARG A 39 17.94 -1.82 -3.84
N ALA A 40 18.80 -2.79 -3.53
CA ALA A 40 18.41 -4.18 -3.29
C ALA A 40 18.08 -4.46 -1.81
N SER A 41 18.27 -3.47 -0.93
CA SER A 41 17.96 -3.53 0.50
C SER A 41 16.66 -2.77 0.80
N GLY A 42 15.81 -3.31 1.66
CA GLY A 42 14.56 -2.67 2.07
C GLY A 42 13.65 -3.61 2.85
N LEU A 43 12.47 -3.12 3.22
CA LEU A 43 11.41 -3.94 3.82
C LEU A 43 10.81 -4.90 2.78
N GLN A 44 10.24 -6.02 3.25
CA GLN A 44 9.54 -6.97 2.40
C GLN A 44 8.41 -6.27 1.64
N VAL A 45 8.37 -6.51 0.32
CA VAL A 45 7.32 -6.01 -0.55
C VAL A 45 6.13 -6.94 -0.45
N ASP A 46 5.00 -6.40 -0.05
CA ASP A 46 3.74 -7.12 0.01
C ASP A 46 2.83 -6.69 -1.16
N LEU A 47 2.30 -7.67 -1.90
CA LEU A 47 1.40 -7.48 -3.04
C LEU A 47 0.10 -8.23 -2.80
N ARG A 48 -1.01 -7.54 -3.04
CA ARG A 48 -2.36 -8.03 -2.72
C ARG A 48 -3.32 -7.74 -3.86
N GLY A 49 -4.36 -8.57 -3.98
CA GLY A 49 -5.48 -8.36 -4.90
C GLY A 49 -5.06 -7.90 -6.30
N HIS A 50 -5.48 -6.70 -6.68
CA HIS A 50 -5.22 -6.11 -7.99
C HIS A 50 -3.73 -5.88 -8.30
N GLY A 51 -2.87 -5.74 -7.28
CA GLY A 51 -1.42 -5.63 -7.46
C GLY A 51 -0.80 -6.93 -7.95
N ILE A 52 -1.32 -8.08 -7.50
CA ILE A 52 -0.94 -9.40 -8.02
C ILE A 52 -1.35 -9.51 -9.49
N GLU A 53 -2.57 -9.09 -9.83
CA GLU A 53 -3.06 -9.12 -11.21
C GLU A 53 -2.18 -8.28 -12.14
N VAL A 54 -1.82 -7.05 -11.76
CA VAL A 54 -0.88 -6.21 -12.54
C VAL A 54 0.47 -6.88 -12.68
N MET A 55 1.04 -7.44 -11.59
CA MET A 55 2.30 -8.16 -11.64
C MET A 55 2.25 -9.38 -12.59
N ARG A 56 1.11 -10.08 -12.67
CA ARG A 56 0.90 -11.18 -13.63
C ARG A 56 0.88 -10.69 -15.06
N ARG A 57 0.18 -9.57 -15.33
CA ARG A 57 0.14 -8.94 -16.65
C ARG A 57 1.52 -8.48 -17.12
N MET A 58 2.42 -8.11 -16.20
CA MET A 58 3.82 -7.79 -16.50
C MET A 58 4.69 -9.04 -16.75
N GLY A 59 4.16 -10.26 -16.62
CA GLY A 59 4.92 -11.50 -16.79
C GLY A 59 5.90 -11.81 -15.64
N LEU A 60 5.81 -11.09 -14.50
CA LEU A 60 6.79 -11.18 -13.42
C LEU A 60 6.48 -12.27 -12.38
N GLU A 61 5.36 -12.98 -12.51
CA GLU A 61 4.89 -13.93 -11.48
C GLU A 61 5.95 -14.99 -11.12
N ALA A 62 6.51 -15.66 -12.12
CA ALA A 62 7.48 -16.73 -11.89
C ALA A 62 8.75 -16.20 -11.19
N ALA A 63 9.23 -15.03 -11.61
CA ALA A 63 10.40 -14.38 -11.04
C ALA A 63 10.15 -13.99 -9.57
N VAL A 64 9.02 -13.37 -9.28
CA VAL A 64 8.64 -12.97 -7.91
C VAL A 64 8.47 -14.18 -7.00
N ARG A 65 7.78 -15.23 -7.47
CA ARG A 65 7.63 -16.48 -6.70
C ARG A 65 8.97 -17.14 -6.38
N SER A 66 9.92 -17.12 -7.30
CA SER A 66 11.27 -17.69 -7.07
C SER A 66 12.09 -16.95 -6.00
N LYS A 67 11.70 -15.71 -5.66
CA LYS A 67 12.36 -14.86 -4.68
C LYS A 67 11.51 -14.58 -3.44
N SER A 68 10.34 -15.20 -3.34
CA SER A 68 9.43 -15.00 -2.21
C SER A 68 9.96 -15.70 -0.96
N ALA A 69 10.04 -14.95 0.15
CA ALA A 69 10.38 -15.55 1.44
C ALA A 69 9.19 -16.42 1.93
N PRO A 70 9.43 -17.67 2.36
CA PRO A 70 8.37 -18.52 2.90
C PRO A 70 7.91 -17.97 4.25
N GLU A 71 6.76 -17.31 4.28
CA GLU A 71 6.09 -16.96 5.53
C GLU A 71 5.32 -18.18 6.03
N THR A 72 5.60 -18.63 7.26
CA THR A 72 4.99 -19.84 7.83
C THR A 72 3.75 -19.53 8.67
N GLY A 73 3.61 -18.28 9.13
CA GLY A 73 2.46 -17.79 9.89
C GLY A 73 2.85 -17.04 11.16
N LEU A 74 1.83 -16.58 11.89
CA LEU A 74 1.98 -15.88 13.16
C LEU A 74 1.86 -16.84 14.34
N GLN A 75 2.82 -16.80 15.26
CA GLN A 75 2.75 -17.53 16.54
C GLN A 75 2.58 -16.55 17.70
N VAL A 76 1.61 -16.84 18.57
CA VAL A 76 1.47 -16.17 19.86
C VAL A 76 1.99 -17.11 20.93
N VAL A 77 2.96 -16.64 21.70
CA VAL A 77 3.63 -17.40 22.77
C VAL A 77 3.40 -16.74 24.12
N ASP A 78 3.38 -17.53 25.19
CA ASP A 78 3.37 -17.01 26.56
C ASP A 78 4.77 -16.62 27.05
N LYS A 79 4.85 -16.14 28.30
CA LYS A 79 6.11 -15.72 28.96
C LYS A 79 7.18 -16.82 29.09
N SER A 80 6.81 -18.09 28.91
CA SER A 80 7.74 -19.24 28.96
C SER A 80 8.16 -19.70 27.56
N GLY A 81 7.74 -19.00 26.51
CA GLY A 81 7.94 -19.38 25.11
C GLY A 81 6.99 -20.50 24.66
N ARG A 82 6.02 -20.90 25.49
CA ARG A 82 5.04 -21.92 25.11
C ARG A 82 4.03 -21.32 24.15
N ARG A 83 3.86 -21.98 23.00
CA ARG A 83 2.91 -21.58 21.95
C ARG A 83 1.48 -21.71 22.46
N TRP A 84 0.75 -20.59 22.48
CA TRP A 84 -0.65 -20.52 22.89
C TRP A 84 -1.61 -20.39 21.70
N ALA A 85 -1.18 -19.72 20.62
CA ALA A 85 -1.91 -19.72 19.36
C ALA A 85 -0.95 -19.81 18.17
N TYR A 86 -1.42 -20.44 17.09
CA TYR A 86 -0.72 -20.48 15.81
C TYR A 86 -1.73 -20.19 14.70
N PHE A 87 -1.44 -19.15 13.94
CA PHE A 87 -2.17 -18.77 12.75
C PHE A 87 -1.26 -19.12 11.57
N PRO A 88 -1.50 -20.24 10.87
CA PRO A 88 -0.71 -20.57 9.68
C PRO A 88 -0.78 -19.42 8.67
N ALA A 89 0.30 -19.19 7.92
CA ALA A 89 0.29 -18.19 6.87
C ALA A 89 -0.73 -18.58 5.79
N THR A 90 -1.82 -17.83 5.72
CA THR A 90 -2.61 -17.60 4.51
C THR A 90 -2.25 -16.22 3.97
N GLN A 91 -2.57 -15.98 2.69
CA GLN A 91 -2.22 -14.76 1.93
C GLN A 91 -2.41 -13.45 2.74
N PRO A 92 -1.61 -12.40 2.40
CA PRO A 92 -1.06 -11.42 3.34
C PRO A 92 -2.13 -10.61 4.11
N GLY A 93 -1.91 -10.16 5.36
CA GLY A 93 -2.86 -9.27 6.09
C GLY A 93 -2.52 -8.86 7.53
N GLY A 94 -2.07 -7.61 7.79
CA GLY A 94 -1.93 -7.11 9.19
C GLY A 94 -1.84 -5.57 9.34
N LYS A 95 -2.42 -5.02 10.43
CA LYS A 95 -2.55 -3.57 10.76
C LYS A 95 -2.26 -3.24 12.23
N GLY A 96 -1.49 -2.18 12.51
CA GLY A 96 -1.36 -1.56 13.84
C GLY A 96 -1.09 -0.04 13.77
N GLY A 97 -1.53 0.73 14.78
CA GLY A 97 -1.14 2.15 14.95
C GLY A 97 -2.08 3.00 15.83
N LEU A 98 -1.51 3.54 16.91
CA LEU A 98 -2.08 4.40 17.98
C LEU A 98 -1.85 5.91 17.72
N ALA A 99 -2.47 6.80 18.50
CA ALA A 99 -2.45 8.26 18.31
C ALA A 99 -1.84 9.10 19.47
N ASN A 100 -1.23 10.24 19.07
CA ASN A 100 -0.93 11.53 19.76
C ASN A 100 0.11 11.59 20.91
N PRO A 101 0.82 12.72 21.23
CA PRO A 101 0.69 14.14 20.82
C PRO A 101 2.00 14.80 20.26
N LYS A 102 1.97 16.12 19.96
CA LYS A 102 3.16 16.95 19.66
C LYS A 102 3.97 17.17 20.94
N ALA A 103 4.98 16.33 21.14
CA ALA A 103 5.88 16.38 22.28
C ALA A 103 7.31 16.03 21.82
N ASP A 104 8.33 16.51 22.52
CA ASP A 104 9.73 16.15 22.29
C ASP A 104 9.94 14.62 22.46
N VAL A 105 11.01 14.04 21.88
CA VAL A 105 11.27 12.59 21.95
C VAL A 105 11.30 12.10 23.40
N GLY A 106 11.89 12.87 24.31
CA GLY A 106 11.90 12.58 25.74
C GLY A 106 10.49 12.56 26.35
N GLU A 107 9.65 13.52 25.96
CA GLU A 107 8.26 13.60 26.42
C GLU A 107 7.39 12.46 25.88
N LYS A 108 7.60 12.01 24.64
CA LYS A 108 6.92 10.85 24.04
C LYS A 108 7.29 9.54 24.74
N LYS A 109 8.58 9.34 25.01
CA LYS A 109 9.07 8.17 25.78
C LYS A 109 8.49 8.18 27.20
N ALA A 110 8.45 9.33 27.86
CA ALA A 110 7.86 9.49 29.19
C ALA A 110 6.36 9.19 29.20
N ALA A 111 5.59 9.71 28.22
CA ALA A 111 4.17 9.44 28.09
C ALA A 111 3.87 7.95 27.84
N LEU A 112 4.64 7.28 26.96
CA LEU A 112 4.54 5.83 26.78
C LEU A 112 4.85 5.07 28.07
N ALA A 113 5.91 5.47 28.79
CA ALA A 113 6.26 4.86 30.06
C ALA A 113 5.22 5.05 31.17
N GLU A 114 4.47 6.15 31.15
CA GLU A 114 3.36 6.37 32.06
C GLU A 114 2.14 5.51 31.69
N ILE A 115 1.73 5.52 30.42
CA ILE A 115 0.57 4.77 29.91
C ILE A 115 0.71 3.27 30.18
N PHE A 116 1.91 2.74 29.95
CA PHE A 116 2.18 1.31 30.06
C PHE A 116 2.70 0.90 31.46
N ARG A 117 2.85 1.84 32.40
CA ARG A 117 3.32 1.52 33.75
C ARG A 117 2.42 0.50 34.43
N GLY A 118 2.99 -0.60 34.92
CA GLY A 118 2.20 -1.62 35.60
C GLY A 118 1.23 -2.39 34.69
N ALA A 119 1.36 -2.28 33.35
CA ALA A 119 0.59 -3.09 32.40
C ALA A 119 0.90 -4.61 32.48
N GLY A 120 1.86 -5.00 33.33
CA GLY A 120 2.24 -6.39 33.59
C GLY A 120 3.23 -6.94 32.56
N TRP A 121 3.49 -8.25 32.61
CA TRP A 121 4.49 -8.93 31.75
C TRP A 121 5.89 -8.27 31.82
N GLN A 122 6.61 -8.14 30.69
CA GLN A 122 7.95 -7.54 30.57
C GLN A 122 7.89 -6.03 30.35
N THR A 123 6.75 -5.39 30.63
CA THR A 123 6.57 -3.97 30.34
C THR A 123 7.61 -3.10 31.04
N GLU A 124 7.98 -3.40 32.28
CA GLU A 124 9.04 -2.65 32.98
C GLU A 124 10.41 -2.77 32.30
N GLU A 125 10.72 -3.93 31.71
CA GLU A 125 11.96 -4.15 30.95
C GLU A 125 11.93 -3.42 29.60
N ILE A 126 10.79 -3.45 28.89
CA ILE A 126 10.57 -2.74 27.63
C ILE A 126 10.59 -1.22 27.86
N LEU A 127 9.97 -0.73 28.94
CA LEU A 127 9.97 0.68 29.31
C LEU A 127 11.36 1.14 29.73
N LYS A 128 12.13 0.31 30.43
CA LYS A 128 13.53 0.59 30.71
C LYS A 128 14.35 0.71 29.42
N ALA A 129 14.21 -0.24 28.50
CA ALA A 129 14.89 -0.20 27.20
C ALA A 129 14.45 1.00 26.35
N LEU A 130 13.18 1.41 26.41
CA LEU A 130 12.66 2.59 25.74
C LEU A 130 13.31 3.90 26.26
N GLN A 131 13.57 3.96 27.57
CA GLN A 131 14.20 5.10 28.25
C GLN A 131 15.72 5.15 28.07
N GLU A 132 16.36 4.02 27.78
CA GLU A 132 17.76 3.98 27.34
C GLU A 132 17.91 4.72 25.98
N ASP A 133 19.13 5.17 25.67
CA ASP A 133 19.43 5.96 24.46
C ASP A 133 19.44 5.09 23.20
N VAL A 134 18.28 4.54 22.86
CA VAL A 134 18.03 3.87 21.58
C VAL A 134 17.87 4.94 20.51
N GLY A 135 18.80 5.01 19.57
CA GLY A 135 18.82 5.99 18.47
C GLY A 135 17.66 5.87 17.48
N ASP A 136 16.88 4.79 17.55
CA ASP A 136 15.88 4.41 16.55
C ASP A 136 14.43 4.55 17.06
N PHE A 137 14.13 5.56 17.88
CA PHE A 137 12.76 5.82 18.33
C PHE A 137 11.94 6.55 17.26
N TYR A 138 10.99 5.83 16.66
CA TYR A 138 10.05 6.38 15.69
C TYR A 138 8.64 6.50 16.28
N CYS A 139 8.13 7.72 16.39
CA CYS A 139 6.76 8.00 16.79
C CYS A 139 6.25 9.21 16.02
N GLU A 140 5.61 8.95 14.87
CA GLU A 140 5.16 9.98 13.93
C GLU A 140 3.63 10.03 13.81
N ARG A 141 3.12 11.22 13.49
CA ARG A 141 1.70 11.41 13.20
C ARG A 141 1.40 10.80 11.82
N LEU A 142 0.45 9.88 11.77
CA LEU A 142 -0.18 9.51 10.50
C LEU A 142 -0.96 10.70 9.96
N GLY A 143 -0.43 11.30 8.89
CA GLY A 143 -1.12 12.29 8.08
C GLY A 143 -1.49 11.67 6.73
N ILE A 144 -2.63 12.07 6.17
CA ILE A 144 -2.94 11.78 4.77
C ILE A 144 -3.04 13.09 4.04
N VAL A 145 -2.31 13.20 2.94
CA VAL A 145 -2.50 14.26 1.96
C VAL A 145 -3.52 13.75 0.94
N LYS A 146 -4.67 14.41 0.85
CA LYS A 146 -5.68 14.16 -0.18
C LYS A 146 -5.67 15.31 -1.17
N MET A 147 -5.35 15.00 -2.43
CA MET A 147 -5.32 15.97 -3.51
C MET A 147 -6.66 15.98 -4.26
N GLU A 148 -7.14 17.17 -4.61
CA GLU A 148 -8.33 17.33 -5.44
C GLU A 148 -8.13 16.76 -6.85
N SER A 149 -6.90 16.88 -7.38
CA SER A 149 -6.53 16.29 -8.66
C SER A 149 -5.06 15.86 -8.65
N TRP A 150 -4.77 14.69 -9.23
CA TRP A 150 -3.41 14.17 -9.40
C TRP A 150 -2.70 14.63 -10.68
N PRO A 151 -3.42 14.91 -11.79
CA PRO A 151 -2.82 15.55 -12.96
C PRO A 151 -2.89 17.07 -12.95
N ARG A 152 -1.89 17.71 -13.56
CA ARG A 152 -1.91 19.15 -13.89
C ARG A 152 -1.10 19.41 -15.17
N GLY A 153 -1.77 19.84 -16.23
CA GLY A 153 -1.14 20.07 -17.52
C GLY A 153 -0.59 18.77 -18.09
N ARG A 154 0.74 18.65 -18.21
CA ARG A 154 1.43 17.42 -18.67
C ARG A 154 2.06 16.61 -17.52
N LEU A 155 1.82 17.02 -16.28
CA LEU A 155 2.33 16.36 -15.08
C LEU A 155 1.23 15.48 -14.47
N ALA A 156 1.62 14.30 -14.00
CA ALA A 156 0.76 13.42 -13.21
C ALA A 156 1.54 12.86 -12.02
N LEU A 157 0.87 12.76 -10.88
CA LEU A 157 1.43 12.16 -9.67
C LEU A 157 0.95 10.70 -9.54
N LEU A 158 1.84 9.84 -9.02
CA LEU A 158 1.56 8.43 -8.74
C LEU A 158 2.18 7.98 -7.42
N GLY A 159 1.63 6.90 -6.85
CA GLY A 159 2.12 6.31 -5.60
C GLY A 159 2.01 7.28 -4.42
N ASP A 160 2.96 7.22 -3.50
CA ASP A 160 2.94 8.04 -2.27
C ASP A 160 2.96 9.55 -2.54
N ALA A 161 3.44 9.98 -3.71
CA ALA A 161 3.39 11.38 -4.13
C ALA A 161 1.97 11.87 -4.47
N ALA A 162 1.03 10.96 -4.76
CA ALA A 162 -0.35 11.27 -5.16
C ALA A 162 -1.40 10.79 -4.15
N TYR A 163 -1.22 9.57 -3.66
CA TYR A 163 -2.17 8.85 -2.82
C TYR A 163 -1.42 7.87 -1.93
N CYS A 164 -0.85 8.36 -0.82
CA CYS A 164 -0.30 7.47 0.19
C CYS A 164 -1.46 6.74 0.91
N PRO A 165 -1.57 5.41 0.81
CA PRO A 165 -2.49 4.67 1.66
C PRO A 165 -1.84 4.52 3.05
N SER A 166 -2.64 4.50 4.13
CA SER A 166 -2.07 4.36 5.47
C SER A 166 -1.26 3.08 5.59
N VAL A 167 -0.17 3.13 6.37
CA VAL A 167 0.61 1.97 6.84
C VAL A 167 -0.28 0.83 7.32
N LYS A 168 -1.46 1.18 7.84
CA LYS A 168 -2.47 0.20 8.19
C LYS A 168 -2.80 -0.66 6.95
N THR A 169 -3.21 -0.08 5.82
CA THR A 169 -3.74 -0.86 4.67
C THR A 169 -2.80 -1.91 4.08
N GLY A 170 -1.47 -1.73 4.18
CA GLY A 170 -0.53 -2.57 3.44
C GLY A 170 -0.66 -2.43 1.92
N MET A 171 -1.37 -1.40 1.42
CA MET A 171 -1.71 -1.24 0.00
C MET A 171 -0.75 -0.32 -0.76
N GLY A 172 0.31 0.20 -0.16
CA GLY A 172 1.23 1.16 -0.80
C GLY A 172 1.75 0.68 -2.15
N THR A 173 2.34 -0.52 -2.16
CA THR A 173 2.87 -1.12 -3.38
C THR A 173 1.77 -1.45 -4.38
N THR A 174 0.67 -2.07 -3.91
CA THR A 174 -0.47 -2.42 -4.75
C THR A 174 -1.06 -1.18 -5.44
N SER A 175 -1.36 -0.12 -4.68
CA SER A 175 -1.89 1.14 -5.20
C SER A 175 -0.93 1.79 -6.18
N GLY A 176 0.39 1.76 -5.90
CA GLY A 176 1.41 2.26 -6.81
C GLY A 176 1.40 1.52 -8.16
N MET A 177 1.42 0.18 -8.14
CA MET A 177 1.41 -0.64 -9.35
C MET A 177 0.11 -0.48 -10.16
N VAL A 178 -1.04 -0.49 -9.48
CA VAL A 178 -2.35 -0.36 -10.13
C VAL A 178 -2.51 1.04 -10.74
N GLY A 179 -2.12 2.10 -10.02
CA GLY A 179 -2.16 3.45 -10.55
C GLY A 179 -1.25 3.64 -11.77
N ALA A 180 -0.03 3.07 -11.73
CA ALA A 180 0.89 3.09 -12.87
C ALA A 180 0.32 2.37 -14.11
N TYR A 181 -0.28 1.20 -13.89
CA TYR A 181 -0.94 0.43 -14.94
C TYR A 181 -2.12 1.20 -15.58
N ILE A 182 -2.98 1.83 -14.77
CA ILE A 182 -4.11 2.62 -15.28
C ILE A 182 -3.63 3.82 -16.07
N LEU A 183 -2.63 4.56 -15.56
CA LEU A 183 -2.09 5.72 -16.28
C LEU A 183 -1.54 5.33 -17.64
N ALA A 184 -0.70 4.28 -17.71
CA ALA A 184 -0.16 3.79 -18.97
C ALA A 184 -1.28 3.34 -19.93
N GLY A 185 -2.28 2.62 -19.41
CA GLY A 185 -3.43 2.18 -20.19
C GLY A 185 -4.27 3.32 -20.77
N GLU A 186 -4.57 4.36 -19.97
CA GLU A 186 -5.31 5.52 -20.47
C GLU A 186 -4.47 6.35 -21.46
N ILE A 187 -3.14 6.41 -21.30
CA ILE A 187 -2.25 7.00 -22.31
C ILE A 187 -2.34 6.18 -23.61
N GLY A 188 -2.23 4.85 -23.53
CA GLY A 188 -2.39 3.96 -24.69
C GLY A 188 -3.74 4.18 -25.38
N ARG A 189 -4.84 4.23 -24.63
CA ARG A 189 -6.18 4.41 -25.19
C ARG A 189 -6.40 5.76 -25.87
N HIS A 190 -5.98 6.85 -25.23
CA HIS A 190 -6.30 8.21 -25.68
C HIS A 190 -5.25 8.83 -26.59
N CYS A 191 -4.00 8.37 -26.53
CA CYS A 191 -2.95 8.74 -27.48
C CYS A 191 -2.79 7.68 -28.60
N GLY A 192 -3.57 6.59 -28.56
CA GLY A 192 -3.41 5.42 -29.42
C GLY A 192 -4.05 5.43 -30.80
N ARG A 193 -5.09 6.24 -31.00
CA ARG A 193 -5.94 6.18 -32.19
C ARG A 193 -5.70 7.38 -33.10
N SER A 194 -4.82 7.21 -34.07
CA SER A 194 -4.74 8.08 -35.25
C SER A 194 -4.87 7.23 -36.51
N ASP A 195 -5.99 6.52 -36.66
CA ASP A 195 -6.31 5.78 -37.90
C ASP A 195 -6.95 6.69 -38.97
N THR A 196 -7.03 7.99 -38.71
CA THR A 196 -7.35 9.00 -39.73
C THR A 196 -6.10 9.83 -40.00
N GLU A 197 -5.50 9.60 -41.17
CA GLU A 197 -4.48 10.45 -41.79
C GLU A 197 -5.04 11.86 -42.08
N VAL A 198 -5.32 12.64 -41.03
CA VAL A 198 -5.61 14.07 -41.17
C VAL A 198 -4.95 14.84 -40.02
N ALA A 199 -3.92 15.60 -40.38
CA ALA A 199 -3.32 16.71 -39.63
C ALA A 199 -2.69 16.39 -38.26
N GLY A 200 -1.49 15.80 -38.29
CA GLY A 200 -0.56 15.82 -37.17
C GLY A 200 -0.13 17.25 -36.83
N GLY A 201 -0.64 17.75 -35.70
CA GLY A 201 -0.13 18.92 -34.99
C GLY A 201 0.06 18.59 -33.52
N GLU A 202 0.96 19.30 -32.82
CA GLU A 202 1.16 19.17 -31.37
C GLU A 202 -0.14 19.31 -30.55
N GLY A 203 -1.16 19.96 -31.10
CA GLY A 203 -2.48 20.13 -30.49
C GLY A 203 -3.25 18.82 -30.26
N ASP A 204 -3.17 17.85 -31.18
CA ASP A 204 -3.92 16.59 -31.07
C ASP A 204 -3.34 15.66 -29.99
N ILE A 205 -2.01 15.56 -29.93
CA ILE A 205 -1.28 14.85 -28.87
C ILE A 205 -1.56 15.47 -27.49
N THR A 206 -1.64 16.80 -27.44
CA THR A 206 -1.89 17.53 -26.19
C THR A 206 -3.33 17.31 -25.69
N GLY A 207 -4.30 17.25 -26.60
CA GLY A 207 -5.69 16.90 -26.28
C GLY A 207 -5.82 15.45 -25.81
N GLY A 208 -5.21 14.50 -26.54
CA GLY A 208 -5.19 13.08 -26.15
C GLY A 208 -4.55 12.85 -24.79
N LEU A 209 -3.42 13.51 -24.50
CA LEU A 209 -2.76 13.42 -23.21
C LEU A 209 -3.62 14.01 -22.08
N ALA A 210 -4.24 15.17 -22.29
CA ALA A 210 -5.13 15.76 -21.28
C ALA A 210 -6.30 14.82 -20.94
N ASN A 211 -6.88 14.18 -21.96
CA ASN A 211 -7.93 13.18 -21.77
C ASN A 211 -7.44 11.94 -21.02
N ALA A 212 -6.24 11.42 -21.36
CA ALA A 212 -5.62 10.29 -20.67
C ALA A 212 -5.42 10.57 -19.18
N LEU A 213 -4.85 11.73 -18.86
CA LEU A 213 -4.55 12.13 -17.49
C LEU A 213 -5.83 12.31 -16.66
N LYS A 214 -6.87 12.91 -17.25
CA LYS A 214 -8.18 13.03 -16.61
C LYS A 214 -8.82 11.66 -16.38
N ALA A 215 -8.80 10.79 -17.39
CA ALA A 215 -9.37 9.43 -17.28
C ALA A 215 -8.66 8.59 -16.21
N TYR A 216 -7.33 8.74 -16.08
CA TYR A 216 -6.57 8.13 -14.99
C TYR A 216 -7.09 8.55 -13.61
N ASP A 217 -7.26 9.85 -13.39
CA ASP A 217 -7.79 10.38 -12.12
C ASP A 217 -9.20 9.84 -11.85
N ASP A 218 -10.12 10.04 -12.81
CA ASP A 218 -11.53 9.62 -12.68
C ASP A 218 -11.69 8.12 -12.39
N LYS A 219 -10.86 7.28 -13.02
CA LYS A 219 -10.99 5.82 -12.94
C LYS A 219 -10.35 5.23 -11.70
N PHE A 220 -9.24 5.80 -11.25
CA PHE A 220 -8.52 5.28 -10.09
C PHE A 220 -8.94 5.92 -8.76
N ARG A 221 -9.54 7.11 -8.79
CA ARG A 221 -10.04 7.80 -7.58
C ARG A 221 -11.03 6.98 -6.74
N PRO A 222 -12.05 6.29 -7.31
CA PRO A 222 -12.95 5.46 -6.51
C PRO A 222 -12.24 4.33 -5.76
N PHE A 223 -11.19 3.76 -6.35
CA PHE A 223 -10.35 2.76 -5.70
C PHE A 223 -9.60 3.37 -4.51
N MET A 224 -8.91 4.49 -4.74
CA MET A 224 -8.14 5.15 -3.68
C MET A 224 -9.02 5.73 -2.57
N ASP A 225 -10.21 6.24 -2.87
CA ASP A 225 -11.15 6.70 -1.87
C ASP A 225 -11.58 5.56 -0.94
N GLN A 226 -11.81 4.36 -1.47
CA GLN A 226 -12.11 3.18 -0.65
C GLN A 226 -10.92 2.68 0.17
N VAL A 227 -9.71 2.71 -0.42
CA VAL A 227 -8.47 2.36 0.30
C VAL A 227 -8.17 3.35 1.42
N GLN A 228 -8.48 4.64 1.21
CA GLN A 228 -8.24 5.70 2.18
C GLN A 228 -9.39 5.93 3.17
N LYS A 229 -10.56 5.32 2.94
CA LYS A 229 -11.73 5.40 3.83
C LYS A 229 -11.43 4.77 5.20
N GLY A 230 -11.87 5.42 6.28
CA GLY A 230 -11.64 4.94 7.65
C GLY A 230 -10.21 5.06 8.17
N ILE A 231 -9.31 5.76 7.47
CA ILE A 231 -7.96 6.04 8.01
C ILE A 231 -7.98 7.22 8.99
N LEU A 232 -8.75 8.27 8.69
CA LEU A 232 -8.90 9.49 9.52
C LEU A 232 -10.23 9.55 10.29
N GLU A 233 -11.20 8.72 9.91
CA GLU A 233 -12.50 8.68 10.56
C GLU A 233 -12.36 7.81 11.82
N ASP A 234 -12.66 8.38 12.99
CA ASP A 234 -12.70 7.71 14.30
C ASP A 234 -13.71 6.53 14.35
N GLU A 235 -14.42 6.25 13.26
CA GLU A 235 -15.35 5.13 13.12
C GLU A 235 -14.65 3.78 12.86
N GLY A 236 -13.49 3.56 13.49
CA GLY A 236 -12.79 2.29 13.47
C GLY A 236 -13.20 1.46 14.69
N GLY A 237 -13.67 0.22 14.48
CA GLY A 237 -14.13 -0.71 15.52
C GLY A 237 -13.10 -1.16 16.58
N LEU A 238 -12.15 -0.30 16.96
CA LEU A 238 -11.34 -0.41 18.18
C LEU A 238 -12.12 -0.04 19.45
N ASP A 239 -13.30 0.58 19.33
CA ASP A 239 -14.29 0.64 20.42
C ASP A 239 -14.81 -0.76 20.83
N MET A 240 -14.46 -1.79 20.05
CA MET A 240 -14.83 -3.18 20.29
C MET A 240 -13.74 -3.98 21.03
N MET A 241 -12.57 -3.39 21.31
CA MET A 241 -11.55 -4.06 22.11
C MET A 241 -11.81 -3.83 23.61
N PRO A 242 -12.04 -4.91 24.38
CA PRO A 242 -12.36 -4.75 25.79
C PRO A 242 -11.16 -4.15 26.54
N SER A 243 -11.40 -3.06 27.26
CA SER A 243 -10.40 -2.40 28.11
C SER A 243 -10.39 -2.93 29.55
N SER A 244 -11.41 -3.71 29.94
CA SER A 244 -11.50 -4.32 31.26
C SER A 244 -10.77 -5.66 31.32
N ALA A 245 -10.15 -5.98 32.46
CA ALA A 245 -9.47 -7.26 32.66
C ALA A 245 -10.38 -8.47 32.38
N PHE A 246 -11.67 -8.37 32.75
CA PHE A 246 -12.67 -9.39 32.45
C PHE A 246 -12.94 -9.50 30.93
N GLY A 247 -13.10 -8.39 30.24
CA GLY A 247 -13.34 -8.39 28.81
C GLY A 247 -12.14 -8.90 28.02
N ILE A 248 -10.91 -8.55 28.43
CA ILE A 248 -9.66 -9.10 27.85
C ILE A 248 -9.60 -10.62 28.06
N ALA A 249 -9.94 -11.10 29.26
CA ALA A 249 -9.97 -12.55 29.55
C ALA A 249 -11.00 -13.28 28.68
N LEU A 250 -12.21 -12.72 28.54
CA LEU A 250 -13.26 -13.28 27.68
C LEU A 250 -12.84 -13.31 26.20
N PHE A 251 -12.28 -12.20 25.71
CA PHE A 251 -11.76 -12.11 24.34
C PHE A 251 -10.67 -13.14 24.08
N ASN A 252 -9.71 -13.28 25.00
CA ASN A 252 -8.65 -14.27 24.92
C ASN A 252 -9.19 -15.71 24.94
N CYS A 253 -10.22 -16.00 25.74
CA CYS A 253 -10.91 -17.30 25.71
C CYS A 253 -11.58 -17.57 24.36
N ILE A 254 -12.29 -16.59 23.80
CA ILE A 254 -12.93 -16.71 22.48
C ILE A 254 -11.87 -16.96 21.39
N MET A 255 -10.78 -16.20 21.39
CA MET A 255 -9.67 -16.36 20.45
C MET A 255 -8.97 -17.72 20.61
N GLY A 256 -8.79 -18.19 21.85
CA GLY A 256 -8.25 -19.52 22.14
C GLY A 256 -9.14 -20.65 21.62
N ILE A 257 -10.45 -20.55 21.82
CA ILE A 257 -11.44 -21.51 21.30
C ILE A 257 -11.44 -21.49 19.76
N ALA A 258 -11.49 -20.30 19.17
CA ALA A 258 -11.44 -20.12 17.72
C ALA A 258 -10.18 -20.76 17.10
N SER A 259 -9.01 -20.52 17.70
CA SER A 259 -7.75 -21.13 17.29
C SER A 259 -7.76 -22.65 17.44
N PHE A 260 -8.30 -23.17 18.55
CA PHE A 260 -8.39 -24.62 18.81
C PHE A 260 -9.26 -25.34 17.76
N PHE A 261 -10.38 -24.73 17.36
CA PHE A 261 -11.24 -25.24 16.31
C PHE A 261 -10.79 -24.88 14.89
N LYS A 262 -9.66 -24.17 14.73
CA LYS A 262 -9.18 -23.62 13.46
C LYS A 262 -10.26 -22.81 12.72
N VAL A 263 -11.14 -22.16 13.47
CA VAL A 263 -12.13 -21.26 12.89
C VAL A 263 -11.38 -20.02 12.48
N ASP A 264 -11.45 -19.70 11.19
CA ASP A 264 -10.80 -18.54 10.60
C ASP A 264 -11.56 -17.25 10.99
N VAL A 265 -11.53 -16.92 12.28
CA VAL A 265 -12.27 -15.77 12.86
C VAL A 265 -11.70 -14.45 12.34
N ILE A 266 -10.40 -14.44 11.99
CA ILE A 266 -9.75 -13.33 11.29
C ILE A 266 -10.36 -13.15 9.89
N ALA A 267 -10.64 -14.23 9.16
CA ALA A 267 -11.32 -14.15 7.86
C ALA A 267 -12.77 -13.62 7.94
N LYS A 268 -13.46 -13.81 9.08
CA LYS A 268 -14.81 -13.23 9.32
C LYS A 268 -14.78 -11.75 9.72
N PHE A 269 -13.68 -11.26 10.31
CA PHE A 269 -13.43 -9.84 10.50
C PHE A 269 -13.00 -9.19 9.18
N ASN A 270 -13.99 -9.10 8.28
CA ASN A 270 -13.98 -8.67 6.89
C ASN A 270 -12.98 -7.53 6.58
N MET A 271 -11.71 -7.86 6.31
CA MET A 271 -10.73 -6.94 5.76
C MET A 271 -11.01 -6.75 4.27
N ARG A 272 -11.24 -5.49 3.86
CA ARG A 272 -11.53 -5.08 2.48
C ARG A 272 -10.30 -5.28 1.58
N GLU A 273 -10.01 -6.52 1.18
CA GLU A 273 -8.94 -6.81 0.22
C GLU A 273 -9.35 -6.51 -1.22
N ASN A 274 -10.66 -6.57 -1.50
CA ASN A 274 -11.25 -6.13 -2.74
C ASN A 274 -12.05 -4.85 -2.50
N VAL A 275 -11.70 -3.82 -3.28
CA VAL A 275 -12.50 -2.60 -3.41
C VAL A 275 -13.86 -3.02 -3.98
N LYS A 276 -14.94 -2.72 -3.26
CA LYS A 276 -16.27 -3.20 -3.66
C LYS A 276 -16.73 -2.46 -4.90
N GLY A 277 -17.19 -3.20 -5.90
CA GLY A 277 -17.76 -2.65 -7.14
C GLY A 277 -16.75 -1.94 -8.03
N TRP A 278 -15.46 -2.26 -7.91
CA TRP A 278 -14.41 -1.74 -8.76
C TRP A 278 -13.53 -2.88 -9.23
N ASP A 279 -13.31 -2.97 -10.54
CA ASP A 279 -12.50 -3.99 -11.20
C ASP A 279 -11.32 -3.36 -11.94
N LEU A 280 -10.22 -4.10 -12.05
CA LEU A 280 -9.08 -3.65 -12.85
C LEU A 280 -9.51 -3.48 -14.32
N PRO A 281 -9.36 -2.30 -14.92
CA PRO A 281 -9.66 -2.11 -16.34
C PRO A 281 -8.71 -2.95 -17.22
N ASP A 282 -9.26 -3.50 -18.31
CA ASP A 282 -8.45 -4.08 -19.37
C ASP A 282 -8.12 -3.03 -20.44
N TYR A 283 -6.90 -3.11 -20.96
CA TYR A 283 -6.38 -2.22 -21.99
C TYR A 283 -5.79 -3.07 -23.11
N GLU A 284 -6.52 -3.17 -24.21
CA GLU A 284 -6.10 -3.93 -25.39
C GLU A 284 -4.78 -3.41 -25.95
N GLU A 285 -4.53 -2.11 -25.80
CA GLU A 285 -3.32 -1.42 -26.21
C GLU A 285 -2.06 -1.97 -25.52
N MET A 286 -2.21 -2.47 -24.29
CA MET A 286 -1.11 -3.06 -23.50
C MET A 286 -1.04 -4.60 -23.60
N ARG A 287 -1.92 -5.23 -24.39
CA ARG A 287 -1.92 -6.69 -24.62
C ARG A 287 -1.07 -7.12 -25.82
N ARG A 288 -0.51 -6.18 -26.58
CA ARG A 288 0.38 -6.46 -27.72
C ARG A 288 1.82 -6.61 -27.24
N GLY A 289 2.15 -7.81 -26.78
CA GLY A 289 3.50 -8.33 -26.60
C GLY A 289 3.63 -9.67 -27.30
#